data_AF-A0A7V1JLD6-F1
#
_entry.id   AF-A0A7V1JLD6-F1
#
_cell.length_a   1.000
_cell.length_b   1.000
_cell.length_c   1.000
_cell.angle_alpha   90.00
_cell.angle_beta   90.00
_cell.angle_gamma   90.00
#
_symmetry.space_group_name_H-M   'P 1'
#
loop_
_entity.id
_entity.type
_entity.pdbx_description
1 polymer ?
#
loop_
_entity_poly.entity_id
_entity_poly.type
_entity_poly.pdbx_seq_one_letter_code
_entity_poly.pdbx_strand_id
1 'polypeptide(L)'
;MFHSSDRVLVAVMNNQRDFEIARDEGWYRIPLKHAPQSTTEAVVLAFYFTRAFGEEKWAIHWYAPIHGHELLRRRELLPGESDHPRADEVYFKLQLGPLMHLERPIPSLR
;
A
#
# COMPACT_ATOMS: atom_id res chain seq x y z
N MET A 1 -1.81 -14.18 -13.31
CA MET A 1 -2.62 -13.50 -14.35
C MET A 1 -3.81 -12.90 -13.64
N PHE A 2 -4.11 -11.61 -13.85
CA PHE A 2 -5.26 -10.96 -13.21
C PHE A 2 -6.53 -11.19 -14.04
N HIS A 3 -7.67 -11.24 -13.36
CA HIS A 3 -9.00 -11.38 -13.93
C HIS A 3 -9.82 -10.09 -13.75
N SER A 4 -10.83 -9.87 -14.61
CA SER A 4 -11.68 -8.68 -14.51
C SER A 4 -12.53 -8.61 -13.23
N SER A 5 -12.74 -9.76 -12.58
CA SER A 5 -13.42 -9.89 -11.30
C SER A 5 -12.48 -9.67 -10.10
N ASP A 6 -11.17 -9.58 -10.33
CA ASP A 6 -10.21 -9.43 -9.24
C ASP A 6 -10.38 -8.09 -8.53
N ARG A 7 -10.27 -8.12 -7.21
CA ARG A 7 -10.36 -6.93 -6.40
C ARG A 7 -9.02 -6.21 -6.34
N VAL A 8 -9.07 -4.92 -6.62
CA VAL A 8 -7.96 -3.98 -6.47
C VAL A 8 -8.21 -3.14 -5.22
N LEU A 9 -7.27 -3.16 -4.27
CA LEU A 9 -7.25 -2.21 -3.17
C LEU A 9 -6.42 -0.99 -3.60
N VAL A 10 -6.95 0.22 -3.37
CA VAL A 10 -6.24 1.46 -3.68
C VAL A 10 -5.74 2.09 -2.40
N ALA A 11 -4.42 2.13 -2.21
CA ALA A 11 -3.77 2.83 -1.12
C ALA A 11 -3.57 4.31 -1.49
N VAL A 12 -4.06 5.21 -0.63
CA VAL A 12 -3.80 6.66 -0.75
C VAL A 12 -2.42 6.95 -0.19
N MET A 13 -1.47 7.23 -1.08
CA MET A 13 -0.08 7.45 -0.72
C MET A 13 0.21 8.92 -0.46
N ASN A 14 0.39 9.25 0.82
CA ASN A 14 0.67 10.60 1.30
C ASN A 14 2.11 10.81 1.80
N ASN A 15 2.93 9.77 1.77
CA ASN A 15 4.31 9.79 2.22
C ASN A 15 5.20 8.95 1.27
N GLN A 16 6.32 9.53 0.83
CA GLN A 16 7.29 8.85 -0.04
C GLN A 16 7.94 7.65 0.65
N ARG A 17 8.21 7.73 1.97
CA ARG A 17 8.82 6.64 2.73
C ARG A 17 8.00 5.35 2.67
N ASP A 18 6.67 5.46 2.69
CA ASP A 18 5.80 4.29 2.63
C ASP A 18 5.79 3.65 1.23
N PHE A 19 6.00 4.47 0.19
CA PHE A 19 6.18 3.98 -1.17
C PHE A 19 7.57 3.34 -1.38
N GLU A 20 8.62 3.91 -0.80
CA GLU A 20 9.97 3.34 -0.80
C GLU A 20 9.99 1.96 -0.13
N ILE A 21 9.34 1.81 1.04
CA ILE A 21 9.18 0.50 1.69
C ILE A 21 8.45 -0.48 0.77
N ALA A 22 7.34 -0.06 0.15
CA ALA A 22 6.61 -0.93 -0.78
C ALA A 22 7.46 -1.38 -1.97
N ARG A 23 8.25 -0.45 -2.54
CA ARG A 23 9.11 -0.70 -3.70
C ARG A 23 10.33 -1.56 -3.36
N ASP A 24 11.03 -1.22 -2.29
CA ASP A 24 12.37 -1.72 -2.00
C ASP A 24 12.34 -2.90 -1.02
N GLU A 25 11.36 -2.94 -0.11
CA GLU A 25 11.19 -4.02 0.87
C GLU A 25 10.04 -4.98 0.54
N GLY A 26 9.20 -4.65 -0.44
CA GLY A 26 8.16 -5.56 -0.93
C GLY A 26 6.98 -5.75 0.03
N TRP A 27 6.63 -4.74 0.83
CA TRP A 27 5.45 -4.80 1.69
C TRP A 27 4.79 -3.44 1.92
N TYR A 28 3.49 -3.44 2.23
CA TYR A 28 2.74 -2.23 2.59
C TYR A 28 1.89 -2.44 3.84
N ARG A 29 1.69 -1.40 4.64
CA ARG A 29 0.91 -1.49 5.89
C ARG A 29 -0.40 -0.74 5.86
N ILE A 30 -1.40 -1.30 6.53
CA ILE A 30 -2.71 -0.68 6.75
C ILE A 30 -3.06 -0.84 8.24
N PRO A 31 -3.33 0.26 8.98
CA PRO A 31 -3.84 0.14 10.34
C PRO A 31 -5.11 -0.73 10.36
N LEU A 32 -5.16 -1.76 11.21
CA LEU A 32 -6.28 -2.72 11.24
C LEU A 32 -7.64 -2.01 11.40
N LYS A 33 -7.70 -0.98 12.24
CA LYS A 33 -8.88 -0.15 12.50
C LYS A 33 -9.40 0.65 11.29
N HIS A 34 -8.60 0.78 10.23
CA HIS A 34 -8.93 1.51 9.00
C HIS A 34 -8.97 0.61 7.76
N ALA A 35 -8.64 -0.68 7.92
CA ALA A 35 -8.62 -1.62 6.81
C ALA A 35 -10.07 -1.92 6.35
N PRO A 36 -10.38 -1.81 5.05
CA PRO A 36 -11.65 -2.28 4.53
C PRO A 36 -11.87 -3.76 4.83
N GLN A 37 -13.13 -4.18 5.01
CA GLN A 37 -13.45 -5.59 5.25
C GLN A 37 -12.95 -6.51 4.11
N SER A 38 -12.90 -5.99 2.88
CA SER A 38 -12.40 -6.70 1.70
C SER A 38 -10.87 -6.69 1.55
N THR A 39 -10.11 -6.26 2.56
CA THR A 39 -8.63 -6.17 2.48
C THR A 39 -8.00 -7.51 2.11
N THR A 40 -8.48 -8.60 2.70
CA THR A 40 -7.97 -9.96 2.46
C THR A 40 -8.44 -10.59 1.16
N GLU A 41 -9.44 -9.97 0.49
CA GLU A 41 -9.95 -10.40 -0.82
C GLU A 41 -9.23 -9.71 -1.99
N ALA A 42 -8.46 -8.65 -1.71
CA ALA A 42 -7.70 -7.94 -2.72
C ALA A 42 -6.47 -8.75 -3.15
N VAL A 43 -6.29 -8.89 -4.46
CA VAL A 43 -5.13 -9.57 -5.06
C VAL A 43 -4.15 -8.58 -5.70
N VAL A 44 -4.53 -7.31 -5.79
CA VAL A 44 -3.70 -6.20 -6.26
C VAL A 44 -3.79 -5.03 -5.30
N LEU A 45 -2.65 -4.43 -5.00
CA LEU A 45 -2.55 -3.12 -4.37
C LEU A 45 -2.12 -2.09 -5.42
N ALA A 46 -2.93 -1.07 -5.63
CA ALA A 46 -2.61 0.09 -6.45
C ALA A 46 -2.31 1.31 -5.58
N PHE A 47 -1.43 2.20 -6.03
CA PHE A 47 -1.00 3.36 -5.25
C PHE A 47 -1.51 4.65 -5.89
N TYR A 48 -2.48 5.29 -5.24
CA TYR A 48 -2.93 6.63 -5.61
C TYR A 48 -2.02 7.67 -4.97
N PHE A 49 -1.27 8.37 -5.80
CA PHE A 49 -0.30 9.36 -5.35
C PHE A 49 -0.97 10.70 -5.05
N THR A 50 -0.69 11.26 -3.89
CA THR A 50 -1.17 12.60 -3.51
C THR A 50 -0.16 13.69 -3.91
N ARG A 51 -0.39 14.93 -3.48
CA ARG A 51 0.52 16.07 -3.71
C ARG A 51 1.99 15.82 -3.30
N ALA A 52 2.24 14.85 -2.41
CA ALA A 52 3.58 14.47 -1.96
C ALA A 52 4.47 13.91 -3.08
N PHE A 53 3.89 13.53 -4.23
CA PHE A 53 4.57 12.87 -5.35
C PHE A 53 4.79 13.78 -6.57
N GLY A 54 4.67 15.11 -6.41
CA GLY A 54 5.12 16.08 -7.42
C GLY A 54 4.40 15.94 -8.76
N GLU A 55 5.14 15.57 -9.81
CA GLU A 55 4.61 15.40 -11.17
C GLU A 55 3.73 14.14 -11.32
N GLU A 56 3.92 13.12 -10.48
CA GLU A 56 3.08 11.89 -10.49
C GLU A 56 1.85 12.00 -9.56
N LYS A 57 1.58 13.20 -9.02
CA LYS A 57 0.44 13.39 -8.12
C LYS A 57 -0.90 13.18 -8.82
N TRP A 58 -1.91 12.86 -8.01
CA TRP A 58 -3.32 12.74 -8.37
C TRP A 58 -3.60 11.66 -9.42
N ALA A 59 -2.83 10.59 -9.38
CA ALA A 59 -2.99 9.47 -10.29
C ALA A 59 -2.49 8.17 -9.66
N ILE A 60 -2.91 7.05 -10.26
CA ILE A 60 -2.31 5.74 -10.04
C ILE A 60 -1.31 5.49 -11.17
N HIS A 61 -0.05 5.39 -10.81
CA HIS A 61 1.06 5.06 -11.71
C HIS A 61 1.57 3.64 -11.46
N TRP A 62 1.47 3.18 -10.22
CA TRP A 62 2.11 1.95 -9.75
C TRP A 62 1.10 1.02 -9.10
N TYR A 63 1.34 -0.28 -9.27
CA TYR A 63 0.59 -1.33 -8.61
C TYR A 63 1.48 -2.56 -8.36
N ALA A 64 1.04 -3.45 -7.48
CA ALA A 64 1.74 -4.70 -7.19
C ALA A 64 0.73 -5.83 -6.88
N PRO A 65 1.03 -7.10 -7.22
CA PRO A 65 0.26 -8.23 -6.75
C PRO A 65 0.44 -8.36 -5.23
N ILE A 66 -0.62 -8.73 -4.53
CA ILE A 66 -0.57 -9.09 -3.12
C ILE A 66 -0.30 -10.59 -3.06
N HIS A 67 0.81 -10.98 -2.43
CA HIS A 67 1.19 -12.39 -2.24
C HIS A 67 0.69 -12.98 -0.94
N GLY A 68 0.35 -12.13 0.04
CA GLY A 68 -0.14 -12.55 1.34
C GLY A 68 -0.43 -11.37 2.25
N HIS A 69 -0.84 -11.69 3.47
CA HIS A 69 -0.91 -10.71 4.55
C HIS A 69 -0.62 -11.35 5.91
N GLU A 70 -0.12 -10.55 6.84
CA GLU A 70 0.01 -10.90 8.26
C GLU A 70 -0.43 -9.73 9.15
N LEU A 71 -0.75 -10.00 10.42
CA LEU A 71 -1.08 -8.98 11.41
C LEU A 71 0.10 -8.79 12.35
N LEU A 72 0.63 -7.56 12.42
CA LEU A 72 1.78 -7.20 13.25
C LEU A 72 1.54 -5.86 13.93
N ARG A 73 2.23 -5.60 15.05
CA ARG A 73 2.25 -4.28 15.66
C ARG A 73 3.17 -3.34 14.89
N ARG A 74 2.93 -2.03 14.98
CA ARG A 74 3.80 -1.01 14.35
C ARG A 74 5.27 -1.17 14.74
N ARG A 75 5.55 -1.43 16.02
CA ARG A 75 6.93 -1.61 16.51
C ARG A 75 7.66 -2.80 15.87
N GLU A 76 6.92 -3.80 15.40
CA GLU A 76 7.48 -4.98 14.72
C GLU A 76 7.73 -4.65 13.24
N LEU A 77 6.86 -3.85 12.62
CA LEU A 77 7.00 -3.38 11.24
C LEU A 77 8.08 -2.32 11.06
N LEU A 78 8.24 -1.44 12.04
CA LEU A 78 9.14 -0.30 12.02
C LEU A 78 9.95 -0.27 13.31
N PRO A 79 10.99 -1.12 13.44
CA PRO A 79 11.77 -1.25 14.68
C PRO A 79 12.41 0.07 15.14
N GLY A 80 12.78 0.95 14.20
CA GLY A 80 13.31 2.29 14.49
C GLY A 80 12.28 3.28 15.05
N GLU A 81 11.01 2.88 15.21
CA GLU A 81 9.91 3.69 15.73
C GLU A 81 9.24 3.04 16.95
N SER A 82 10.00 2.33 17.78
CA SER A 82 9.49 1.62 18.95
C SER A 82 8.74 2.50 19.95
N ASP A 83 9.12 3.78 20.07
CA ASP A 83 8.53 4.75 21.01
C ASP A 83 7.40 5.59 20.36
N HIS A 84 6.99 5.26 19.13
CA HIS A 84 5.91 5.97 18.46
C HIS A 84 4.61 5.85 19.28
N PRO A 85 3.75 6.89 19.35
CA PRO A 85 2.45 6.83 20.06
C PRO A 85 1.49 5.73 19.61
N ARG A 86 1.83 5.02 18.52
CA ARG A 86 1.04 3.95 17.88
C ARG A 86 1.84 2.65 17.80
N ALA A 87 2.93 2.52 18.56
CA ALA A 87 3.83 1.38 18.53
C ALA A 87 3.09 0.04 18.73
N ASP A 88 2.04 0.04 19.56
CA ASP A 88 1.19 -1.13 19.86
C ASP A 88 -0.04 -1.30 18.99
N GLU A 89 -0.33 -0.36 18.10
CA GLU A 89 -1.45 -0.55 17.18
C GLU A 89 -1.14 -1.69 16.20
N VAL A 90 -2.16 -2.49 15.90
CA VAL A 90 -2.07 -3.61 14.95
C VAL A 90 -2.32 -3.12 13.53
N TYR A 91 -1.53 -3.65 12.60
CA TYR A 91 -1.57 -3.34 11.18
C TYR A 91 -1.64 -4.66 10.39
N PHE A 92 -2.35 -4.63 9.27
CA PHE A 92 -2.05 -5.54 8.18
C PHE A 92 -0.69 -5.16 7.59
N LYS A 93 0.19 -6.14 7.41
CA LYS A 93 1.32 -6.09 6.49
C LYS A 93 0.96 -6.93 5.27
N LEU A 94 0.71 -6.27 4.16
CA LEU A 94 0.50 -6.90 2.86
C LEU A 94 1.87 -7.20 2.26
N GLN A 95 2.19 -8.47 1.98
CA GLN A 95 3.38 -8.81 1.21
C GLN A 95 3.09 -8.60 -0.27
N LEU A 96 3.98 -7.88 -0.95
CA LEU A 96 3.81 -7.46 -2.33
C LEU A 96 4.81 -8.19 -3.22
N GLY A 97 4.42 -8.45 -4.46
CA GLY A 97 5.39 -8.71 -5.53
C GLY A 97 6.06 -7.42 -6.01
N PRO A 98 6.90 -7.52 -7.06
CA PRO A 98 7.52 -6.35 -7.66
C PRO A 98 6.48 -5.32 -8.10
N LEU A 99 6.77 -4.05 -7.84
CA LEU A 99 5.94 -2.95 -8.33
C LEU A 99 6.05 -2.86 -9.84
N MET A 100 4.89 -2.71 -10.48
CA MET A 100 4.74 -2.53 -11.92
C MET A 100 4.25 -1.11 -12.19
N HIS A 101 4.88 -0.47 -13.18
CA HIS A 101 4.44 0.82 -13.69
C HIS A 101 3.39 0.61 -14.79
N LEU A 102 2.30 1.38 -14.73
CA LEU A 102 1.27 1.39 -15.77
C LEU A 102 1.77 2.13 -17.00
N GLU A 103 1.63 1.54 -18.19
CA GLU A 103 1.93 2.26 -19.45
C GLU A 103 1.10 3.54 -19.60
N ARG A 104 -0.13 3.53 -19.07
CA ARG A 104 -1.03 4.68 -19.01
C ARG A 104 -1.49 4.86 -17.57
N PRO A 105 -1.12 5.95 -16.89
CA PRO A 105 -1.58 6.21 -15.53
C PRO A 105 -3.09 6.42 -15.50
N ILE A 106 -3.71 6.16 -14.34
CA ILE A 106 -5.13 6.41 -14.10
C ILE A 106 -5.25 7.70 -13.29
N PRO A 107 -5.53 8.86 -13.92
CA PRO A 107 -5.65 10.13 -13.20
C PRO A 107 -6.98 10.22 -12.44
N SER A 108 -6.96 10.88 -11.28
CA SER A 108 -8.17 11.44 -10.68
C SER A 108 -8.64 12.60 -11.52
N LEU A 109 -9.86 12.52 -12.05
CA LEU A 109 -10.49 13.60 -12.83
C LEU A 109 -11.06 14.73 -11.96
N ARG A 110 -10.65 14.80 -10.68
CA ARG A 110 -11.13 15.74 -9.67
C ARG A 110 -10.01 16.19 -8.76
#